data_AF-A0A8J6WVB7-F1
#
_entry.id   AF-A0A8J6WVB7-F1
#
_cell.length_a   1.000
_cell.length_b   1.000
_cell.length_c   1.000
_cell.angle_alpha   90.00
_cell.angle_beta   90.00
_cell.angle_gamma   90.00
#
_symmetry.space_group_name_H-M   'P 1'
#
loop_
_entity.id
_entity.type
_entity.pdbx_description
1 polymer ?
#
loop_
_entity_poly.entity_id
_entity_poly.type
_entity_poly.pdbx_seq_one_letter_code
_entity_poly.pdbx_strand_id
1 'polypeptide(L)'
;MKNWPAWIPVPSAWMSAVLLVLLTGSLAFAVKLIWQMGYFMARFLPPVAISFGVLALLSPIVIIAIFHHLLHLFLDRFFPETRSPEMEPNLGFFPSLMSWWEGVMGWSAILLATLATVGIVGPFLPTWRSLYPLYSMFLAWDKTHYLFTIPTVVWVIAAAYIYHFEHVVRHHLIAVGAANRANRR
;
A
#
# COMPACT_ATOMS: atom_id res chain seq x y z
N MET A 1 15.09 20.26 4.76
CA MET A 1 15.56 19.80 3.44
C MET A 1 15.13 20.85 2.40
N LYS A 2 16.02 21.77 2.00
CA LYS A 2 15.62 23.02 1.28
C LYS A 2 15.78 22.96 -0.26
N ASN A 3 16.38 21.90 -0.82
CA ASN A 3 16.75 21.85 -2.24
C ASN A 3 16.20 20.62 -3.00
N TRP A 4 15.20 19.91 -2.49
CA TRP A 4 14.61 18.79 -3.24
C TRP A 4 13.65 19.32 -4.31
N PRO A 5 13.72 18.86 -5.57
CA PRO A 5 12.84 19.35 -6.61
C PRO A 5 11.38 18.99 -6.27
N ALA A 6 10.47 19.96 -6.34
CA ALA A 6 9.06 19.76 -5.96
C ALA A 6 8.32 18.73 -6.82
N TRP A 7 8.86 18.40 -8.00
CA TRP A 7 8.27 17.45 -8.94
C TRP A 7 8.78 16.01 -8.74
N ILE A 8 9.82 15.78 -7.93
CA ILE A 8 10.35 14.45 -7.63
C ILE A 8 9.85 14.02 -6.25
N PRO A 9 9.22 12.83 -6.11
CA PRO A 9 8.80 12.31 -4.82
C PRO A 9 9.95 12.28 -3.81
N VAL A 10 9.64 12.56 -2.55
CA VAL A 10 10.62 12.48 -1.46
C VAL A 10 11.19 11.06 -1.33
N PRO A 11 12.45 10.87 -0.90
CA PRO A 11 13.07 9.55 -0.80
C PRO A 11 12.27 8.52 0.02
N SER A 12 11.60 8.96 1.09
CA SER A 12 10.72 8.10 1.89
C SER A 12 9.54 7.54 1.09
N ALA A 13 8.96 8.32 0.18
CA ALA A 13 7.84 7.88 -0.66
C ALA A 13 8.27 6.80 -1.67
N TRP A 14 9.50 6.91 -2.20
CA TRP A 14 10.08 5.86 -3.04
C TRP A 14 10.30 4.56 -2.27
N MET A 15 10.85 4.65 -1.06
CA MET A 15 11.05 3.49 -0.20
C MET A 15 9.71 2.79 0.10
N SER A 16 8.67 3.56 0.47
CA SER A 16 7.33 3.02 0.70
C SER A 16 6.77 2.34 -0.56
N ALA A 17 6.90 2.95 -1.74
CA ALA A 17 6.43 2.36 -2.99
C ALA A 17 7.15 1.04 -3.33
N VAL A 18 8.47 0.97 -3.12
CA VAL A 18 9.25 -0.26 -3.34
C VAL A 18 8.85 -1.35 -2.35
N LEU A 19 8.74 -1.02 -1.06
CA LEU A 19 8.27 -1.97 -0.04
C LEU A 19 6.86 -2.48 -0.36
N LEU A 20 5.99 -1.59 -0.83
CA LEU A 20 4.63 -1.94 -1.23
C LEU A 20 4.64 -2.92 -2.42
N VAL A 21 5.48 -2.70 -3.44
CA VAL A 21 5.67 -3.69 -4.54
C VAL A 21 6.14 -5.04 -4.04
N LEU A 22 7.11 -5.07 -3.10
CA LEU A 22 7.57 -6.34 -2.56
C LEU A 22 6.47 -7.06 -1.79
N LEU A 23 5.61 -6.30 -1.10
CA LEU A 23 4.49 -6.83 -0.34
C LEU A 23 3.31 -7.25 -1.23
N THR A 24 3.10 -6.64 -2.41
CA THR A 24 1.96 -6.94 -3.28
C THR A 24 1.92 -8.39 -3.74
N GLY A 25 3.07 -9.06 -3.89
CA GLY A 25 3.09 -10.49 -4.19
C GLY A 25 2.54 -11.36 -3.05
N SER A 26 2.96 -11.10 -1.81
CA SER A 26 2.42 -11.79 -0.64
C SER A 26 0.93 -11.49 -0.44
N LEU A 27 0.51 -10.26 -0.74
CA LEU A 27 -0.89 -9.85 -0.71
C LEU A 27 -1.71 -10.60 -1.75
N ALA A 28 -1.24 -10.66 -3.00
CA ALA A 28 -1.91 -11.37 -4.08
C ALA A 28 -2.09 -12.85 -3.75
N PHE A 29 -1.06 -13.49 -3.18
CA PHE A 29 -1.13 -14.87 -2.72
C PHE A 29 -2.20 -15.06 -1.62
N ALA A 30 -2.22 -14.20 -0.61
CA ALA A 30 -3.21 -14.28 0.48
C ALA A 30 -4.65 -14.08 -0.02
N VAL A 31 -4.88 -13.08 -0.88
CA VAL A 31 -6.19 -12.81 -1.50
C VAL A 31 -6.64 -14.01 -2.33
N LYS A 32 -5.74 -14.60 -3.14
CA LYS A 32 -6.01 -15.79 -3.94
C LYS A 32 -6.40 -16.98 -3.07
N LEU A 33 -5.72 -17.21 -1.95
CA LEU A 33 -6.03 -18.29 -1.02
C LEU A 33 -7.43 -18.13 -0.43
N ILE A 34 -7.75 -16.92 0.07
CA ILE A 34 -9.07 -16.62 0.64
C ILE A 34 -10.17 -16.79 -0.42
N TRP A 35 -9.94 -16.30 -1.64
CA TRP A 35 -10.88 -16.44 -2.75
C TRP A 35 -11.13 -17.90 -3.12
N GLN A 36 -10.07 -18.72 -3.23
CA GLN A 36 -10.20 -20.14 -3.56
C GLN A 36 -10.96 -20.92 -2.48
N MET A 37 -10.66 -20.66 -1.21
CA MET A 37 -11.41 -21.24 -0.08
C MET A 37 -12.88 -20.84 -0.13
N GLY A 38 -13.16 -19.55 -0.38
CA GLY A 38 -14.51 -19.04 -0.52
C GLY A 38 -15.29 -19.70 -1.66
N TYR A 39 -14.65 -19.85 -2.83
CA TYR A 39 -15.26 -20.52 -3.98
C TYR A 39 -15.54 -21.99 -3.71
N PHE A 40 -14.63 -22.70 -3.03
CA PHE A 40 -14.86 -24.09 -2.64
C PHE A 40 -16.04 -24.23 -1.66
N MET A 41 -16.07 -23.39 -0.62
CA MET A 41 -17.15 -23.39 0.38
C MET A 41 -18.51 -22.98 -0.21
N ALA A 42 -18.52 -22.05 -1.17
CA ALA A 42 -19.72 -21.59 -1.86
C ALA A 42 -20.47 -22.71 -2.60
N ARG A 43 -19.78 -23.80 -2.97
CA ARG A 43 -20.42 -24.99 -3.56
C ARG A 43 -21.38 -25.69 -2.61
N PHE A 44 -21.15 -25.57 -1.30
CA PHE A 44 -21.96 -26.18 -0.25
C PHE A 44 -22.88 -25.16 0.43
N LEU A 45 -22.42 -23.92 0.60
CA LEU A 45 -23.13 -22.83 1.27
C LEU A 45 -23.01 -21.54 0.45
N PRO A 46 -23.89 -21.30 -0.53
CA PRO A 46 -23.78 -20.16 -1.45
C PRO A 46 -23.65 -18.78 -0.78
N PRO A 47 -24.33 -18.47 0.34
CA PRO A 47 -24.19 -17.16 1.02
C PRO A 47 -22.78 -16.87 1.54
N VAL A 48 -22.00 -17.92 1.82
CA VAL A 48 -20.64 -17.80 2.37
C VAL A 48 -19.67 -17.18 1.35
N ALA A 49 -19.98 -17.26 0.04
CA ALA A 49 -19.20 -16.62 -1.01
C ALA A 49 -18.99 -15.12 -0.78
N ILE A 50 -20.04 -14.42 -0.33
CA ILE A 50 -20.01 -12.97 -0.09
C ILE A 50 -19.06 -12.67 1.08
N SER A 51 -19.13 -13.44 2.16
CA SER A 51 -18.26 -13.28 3.33
C SER A 51 -16.79 -13.44 2.95
N PHE A 52 -16.45 -14.45 2.15
CA PHE A 52 -15.08 -14.64 1.67
C PHE A 52 -14.64 -13.54 0.69
N GLY A 53 -15.56 -13.03 -0.15
CA GLY A 53 -15.27 -11.88 -1.01
C GLY A 53 -14.91 -10.63 -0.21
N VAL A 54 -15.66 -10.33 0.85
CA VAL A 54 -15.37 -9.22 1.76
C VAL A 54 -14.05 -9.45 2.51
N LEU A 55 -13.81 -10.67 2.99
CA LEU A 55 -12.54 -11.01 3.65
C LEU A 55 -11.34 -10.86 2.71
N ALA A 56 -11.46 -11.30 1.46
CA ALA A 56 -10.41 -11.14 0.46
C ALA A 56 -10.15 -9.67 0.13
N LEU A 57 -11.19 -8.82 0.16
CA LEU A 57 -11.05 -7.38 -0.06
C LEU A 57 -10.40 -6.66 1.14
N LEU A 58 -10.68 -7.09 2.37
CA LEU A 58 -10.18 -6.46 3.59
C LEU A 58 -8.84 -7.02 4.06
N SER A 59 -8.49 -8.26 3.68
CA SER A 59 -7.24 -8.91 4.08
C SER A 59 -5.99 -8.08 3.77
N PRO A 60 -5.89 -7.32 2.65
CA PRO A 60 -4.72 -6.53 2.38
C PRO A 60 -4.44 -5.47 3.44
N ILE A 61 -5.49 -4.83 3.97
CA ILE A 61 -5.36 -3.80 5.01
C ILE A 61 -4.70 -4.40 6.26
N VAL A 62 -5.19 -5.58 6.68
CA VAL A 62 -4.66 -6.29 7.86
C VAL A 62 -3.21 -6.70 7.65
N ILE A 63 -2.89 -7.28 6.49
CA ILE A 63 -1.54 -7.75 6.17
C ILE A 63 -0.55 -6.57 6.13
N ILE A 64 -0.91 -5.47 5.47
CA ILE A 64 -0.06 -4.27 5.41
C ILE A 64 0.14 -3.68 6.82
N ALA A 65 -0.91 -3.59 7.63
CA ALA A 65 -0.81 -3.08 9.00
C ALA A 65 0.12 -3.94 9.87
N ILE A 66 0.02 -5.27 9.78
CA ILE A 66 0.90 -6.19 10.51
C ILE A 66 2.34 -6.04 10.01
N PHE A 67 2.56 -6.02 8.69
CA PHE A 67 3.91 -5.90 8.14
C PHE A 67 4.56 -4.57 8.54
N HIS A 68 3.82 -3.47 8.49
CA HIS A 68 4.28 -2.17 8.93
C HIS A 68 4.66 -2.19 10.42
N HIS A 69 3.81 -2.75 11.28
CA HIS A 69 4.10 -2.89 12.71
C HIS A 69 5.35 -3.72 12.97
N LEU A 70 5.48 -4.88 12.31
CA LEU A 70 6.64 -5.76 12.44
C LEU A 70 7.93 -5.09 11.94
N LEU A 71 7.85 -4.32 10.86
CA LEU A 71 8.97 -3.56 10.32
C LEU A 71 9.44 -2.50 11.33
N HIS A 72 8.51 -1.77 11.96
CA HIS A 72 8.85 -0.83 13.04
C HIS A 72 9.50 -1.53 14.23
N LEU A 73 8.94 -2.65 14.70
CA LEU A 73 9.55 -3.43 15.78
C LEU A 73 10.95 -3.93 15.43
N PHE A 74 11.16 -4.35 14.18
CA PHE A 74 12.46 -4.79 13.68
C PHE A 74 13.46 -3.62 13.65
N LEU A 75 13.07 -2.49 13.09
CA LEU A 75 13.93 -1.29 13.02
C LEU A 75 14.25 -0.75 14.42
N ASP A 76 13.26 -0.68 15.32
CA ASP A 76 13.48 -0.23 16.71
C ASP A 76 14.47 -1.14 17.46
N ARG A 77 14.47 -2.45 17.18
CA ARG A 77 15.35 -3.42 17.85
C ARG A 77 16.76 -3.43 17.29
N PHE A 78 16.93 -3.32 15.97
CA PHE A 78 18.23 -3.47 15.31
C PHE A 78 18.90 -2.14 14.93
N PHE A 79 18.11 -1.08 14.76
CA PHE A 79 18.56 0.26 14.35
C PHE A 79 17.89 1.36 15.19
N PRO A 80 18.10 1.38 16.52
CA PRO A 80 17.42 2.31 17.42
C PRO A 80 17.76 3.79 17.15
N GLU A 81 18.84 4.08 16.42
CA GLU A 81 19.21 5.43 15.99
C GLU A 81 18.26 6.02 14.93
N THR A 82 17.44 5.18 14.27
CA THR A 82 16.45 5.62 13.27
C THR A 82 15.12 6.11 13.89
N ARG A 83 15.03 6.11 15.22
CA ARG A 83 13.82 6.51 15.94
C ARG A 83 13.52 7.99 15.75
N SER A 84 12.32 8.32 15.32
CA SER A 84 11.87 9.72 15.34
C SER A 84 11.56 10.13 16.79
N PRO A 85 11.91 11.35 17.24
CA PRO A 85 11.65 11.81 18.60
C PRO A 85 10.15 11.94 18.94
N GLU A 86 9.26 11.81 17.95
CA GLU A 86 7.80 11.85 18.10
C GLU A 86 7.16 10.45 18.29
N MET A 87 7.95 9.37 18.18
CA MET A 87 7.44 8.00 18.32
C MET A 87 7.59 7.48 19.75
N GLU A 88 6.45 7.26 20.41
CA GLU A 88 6.42 6.50 21.66
C GLU A 88 6.90 5.06 21.45
N PRO A 89 7.59 4.45 22.45
CA PRO A 89 8.05 3.07 22.33
C PRO A 89 6.86 2.11 22.18
N ASN A 90 6.72 1.53 20.98
CA ASN A 90 5.74 0.48 20.72
C ASN A 90 6.18 -0.83 21.40
N LEU A 91 5.74 -1.04 22.64
CA LEU A 91 6.00 -2.27 23.42
C LEU A 91 4.95 -3.38 23.20
N GLY A 92 3.94 -3.14 22.36
CA GLY A 92 2.81 -4.06 22.13
C GLY A 92 3.02 -5.04 20.98
N PHE A 93 2.50 -6.26 21.13
CA PHE A 93 2.44 -7.27 20.05
C PHE A 93 1.43 -6.91 18.95
N PHE A 94 0.40 -6.12 19.29
CA PHE A 94 -0.66 -5.73 18.35
C PHE A 94 -0.32 -4.45 17.56
N PRO A 95 -0.76 -4.36 16.29
CA PRO A 95 -0.55 -3.17 15.47
C PRO A 95 -1.19 -1.94 16.08
N SER A 96 -0.41 -0.86 16.17
CA SER A 96 -0.89 0.46 16.61
C SER A 96 -1.92 1.05 15.65
N LEU A 97 -2.70 2.04 16.10
CA LEU A 97 -3.67 2.75 15.26
C LEU A 97 -3.00 3.36 14.01
N MET A 98 -1.76 3.82 14.16
CA MET A 98 -0.95 4.34 13.04
C MET A 98 -0.63 3.24 12.02
N SER A 99 -0.37 2.01 12.45
CA SER A 99 -0.13 0.89 11.54
C SER A 99 -1.40 0.47 10.79
N TRP A 100 -2.58 0.56 11.43
CA TRP A 100 -3.86 0.37 10.75
C TRP A 100 -4.11 1.44 9.68
N TRP A 101 -3.84 2.70 10.02
CA TRP A 101 -3.92 3.78 9.05
C TRP A 101 -2.99 3.55 7.86
N GLU A 102 -1.75 3.11 8.10
CA GLU A 102 -0.83 2.74 7.04
C GLU A 102 -1.34 1.56 6.19
N GLY A 103 -2.03 0.60 6.82
CA GLY A 103 -2.72 -0.49 6.12
C GLY A 103 -3.76 0.01 5.12
N VAL A 104 -4.59 0.98 5.53
CA VAL A 104 -5.60 1.60 4.66
C VAL A 104 -4.95 2.41 3.55
N MET A 105 -3.94 3.23 3.88
CA MET A 105 -3.21 4.04 2.90
C MET A 105 -2.50 3.16 1.87
N GLY A 106 -1.78 2.13 2.31
CA GLY A 106 -1.13 1.18 1.41
C GLY A 106 -2.13 0.48 0.49
N TRP A 107 -3.28 0.05 1.00
CA TRP A 107 -4.31 -0.55 0.15
C TRP A 107 -4.88 0.44 -0.87
N SER A 108 -5.15 1.69 -0.46
CA SER A 108 -5.60 2.74 -1.38
C SER A 108 -4.54 3.06 -2.44
N ALA A 109 -3.26 3.10 -2.06
CA ALA A 109 -2.15 3.33 -2.97
C ALA A 109 -2.04 2.22 -4.01
N ILE A 110 -2.22 0.95 -3.61
CA ILE A 110 -2.28 -0.18 -4.53
C ILE A 110 -3.40 0.02 -5.56
N LEU A 111 -4.62 0.34 -5.11
CA LEU A 111 -5.77 0.52 -6.00
C LEU A 111 -5.55 1.67 -6.98
N LEU A 112 -5.14 2.84 -6.47
CA LEU A 112 -4.92 4.03 -7.28
C LEU A 112 -3.74 3.87 -8.26
N ALA A 113 -2.62 3.29 -7.81
CA ALA A 113 -1.47 3.03 -8.68
C ALA A 113 -1.81 2.02 -9.79
N THR A 114 -2.63 1.02 -9.49
CA THR A 114 -3.11 0.04 -10.48
C THR A 114 -4.01 0.70 -11.51
N LEU A 115 -4.97 1.51 -11.07
CA LEU A 115 -5.85 2.27 -11.97
C LEU A 115 -5.06 3.24 -12.84
N ALA A 116 -4.10 3.98 -12.26
CA ALA A 116 -3.24 4.89 -13.00
C ALA A 116 -2.40 4.13 -14.04
N THR A 117 -1.80 3.01 -13.66
CA THR A 117 -0.96 2.21 -14.57
C THR A 117 -1.79 1.63 -15.72
N VAL A 118 -2.97 1.10 -15.44
CA VAL A 118 -3.87 0.62 -16.50
C VAL A 118 -4.36 1.77 -17.38
N GLY A 119 -4.64 2.95 -16.81
CA GLY A 119 -4.99 4.14 -17.59
C GLY A 119 -3.87 4.62 -18.53
N ILE A 120 -2.62 4.53 -18.08
CA ILE A 120 -1.44 4.96 -18.83
C ILE A 120 -1.01 3.91 -19.85
N VAL A 121 -0.84 2.66 -19.42
CA VAL A 121 -0.27 1.57 -20.23
C VAL A 121 -1.35 0.85 -21.04
N GLY A 122 -2.56 0.72 -20.48
CA GLY A 122 -3.66 -0.04 -21.05
C GLY A 122 -3.96 0.31 -22.52
N PRO A 123 -4.11 1.59 -22.92
CA PRO A 123 -4.38 1.96 -24.30
C PRO A 123 -3.35 1.47 -25.33
N PHE A 124 -2.12 1.19 -24.89
CA PHE A 124 -1.04 0.68 -25.73
C PHE A 124 -1.03 -0.85 -25.84
N LEU A 125 -1.90 -1.55 -25.10
CA LEU A 125 -2.03 -3.00 -25.16
C LEU A 125 -3.14 -3.42 -26.14
N PRO A 126 -2.96 -4.54 -26.87
CA PRO A 126 -3.97 -5.04 -27.81
C PRO A 126 -5.34 -5.33 -27.17
N THR A 127 -5.36 -5.60 -25.86
CA THR A 127 -6.53 -6.05 -25.09
C THR A 127 -7.19 -4.95 -24.25
N TRP A 128 -6.91 -3.66 -24.52
CA TRP A 128 -7.33 -2.52 -23.71
C TRP A 128 -8.85 -2.37 -23.50
N ARG A 129 -9.67 -2.88 -24.43
CA ARG A 129 -11.14 -2.84 -24.34
C ARG A 129 -11.72 -3.88 -23.38
N SER A 130 -10.90 -4.77 -22.84
CA SER A 130 -11.32 -5.83 -21.92
C SER A 130 -10.78 -5.57 -20.51
N LEU A 131 -11.34 -6.24 -19.50
CA LEU A 131 -10.80 -6.24 -18.13
C LEU A 131 -9.50 -7.06 -18.00
N TYR A 132 -9.02 -7.63 -19.09
CA TYR A 132 -7.83 -8.48 -19.11
C TYR A 132 -6.55 -7.79 -18.61
N PRO A 133 -6.25 -6.50 -18.94
CA PRO A 133 -5.07 -5.82 -18.44
C PRO A 133 -5.07 -5.63 -16.91
N LEU A 134 -6.25 -5.39 -16.31
CA LEU A 134 -6.39 -5.33 -14.85
C LEU A 134 -6.13 -6.71 -14.24
N TYR A 135 -6.78 -7.74 -14.77
CA TYR A 135 -6.64 -9.10 -14.28
C TYR A 135 -5.21 -9.64 -14.43
N SER A 136 -4.56 -9.38 -15.56
CA SER A 136 -3.18 -9.80 -15.81
C SER A 136 -2.19 -9.08 -14.91
N MET A 137 -2.46 -7.82 -14.54
CA MET A 137 -1.62 -7.07 -13.61
C MET A 137 -1.73 -7.61 -12.17
N PHE A 138 -2.94 -7.93 -11.70
CA PHE A 138 -3.14 -8.62 -10.41
C PHE A 138 -2.46 -9.99 -10.38
N LEU A 139 -2.52 -10.76 -11.48
CA LEU A 139 -1.82 -12.03 -11.60
C LEU A 139 -0.30 -11.88 -11.71
N ALA A 140 0.18 -10.78 -12.31
CA ALA A 140 1.60 -10.52 -12.43
C ALA A 140 2.26 -10.30 -11.05
N TRP A 141 1.51 -9.83 -10.06
CA TRP A 141 2.00 -9.70 -8.69
C TRP A 141 2.31 -11.05 -8.02
N ASP A 142 1.63 -12.13 -8.42
CA ASP A 142 1.91 -13.51 -7.95
C ASP A 142 3.27 -14.03 -8.47
N LYS A 143 3.84 -13.40 -9.52
CA LYS A 143 5.05 -13.85 -10.19
C LYS A 143 6.15 -12.79 -10.12
N THR A 144 7.13 -13.03 -9.26
CA THR A 144 8.31 -12.18 -9.05
C THR A 144 9.11 -11.88 -10.32
N HIS A 145 8.93 -12.66 -11.39
CA HIS A 145 9.54 -12.39 -12.70
C HIS A 145 9.08 -11.06 -13.33
N TYR A 146 7.91 -10.52 -12.97
CA TYR A 146 7.40 -9.27 -13.55
C TYR A 146 7.86 -7.99 -12.83
N LEU A 147 8.74 -8.10 -11.82
CA LEU A 147 9.19 -6.96 -11.02
C LEU A 147 9.91 -5.87 -11.84
N PHE A 148 10.54 -6.23 -12.96
CA PHE A 148 11.32 -5.30 -13.80
C PHE A 148 10.67 -5.01 -15.16
N THR A 149 9.35 -5.07 -15.24
CA THR A 149 8.61 -4.75 -16.46
C THR A 149 8.15 -3.29 -16.51
N ILE A 150 7.93 -2.76 -17.71
CA ILE A 150 7.44 -1.38 -17.92
C ILE A 150 6.17 -1.09 -17.08
N PRO A 151 5.15 -1.95 -17.03
CA PRO A 151 3.98 -1.72 -16.18
C PRO A 151 4.34 -1.60 -14.70
N THR A 152 5.25 -2.44 -14.18
CA THR A 152 5.68 -2.37 -12.78
C THR A 152 6.45 -1.08 -12.49
N VAL A 153 7.31 -0.62 -13.40
CA VAL A 153 8.02 0.66 -13.25
C VAL A 153 7.02 1.82 -13.20
N VAL A 154 6.05 1.87 -14.12
CA VAL A 154 4.99 2.88 -14.13
C VAL A 154 4.18 2.83 -12.82
N TRP A 155 3.88 1.62 -12.34
CA TRP A 155 3.16 1.42 -11.08
C TRP A 155 3.93 1.93 -9.87
N VAL A 156 5.24 1.65 -9.77
CA VAL A 156 6.10 2.14 -8.68
C VAL A 156 6.13 3.67 -8.69
N ILE A 157 6.28 4.27 -9.88
CA ILE A 157 6.26 5.73 -10.03
C ILE A 157 4.92 6.28 -9.54
N ALA A 158 3.80 5.71 -9.98
CA ALA A 158 2.47 6.15 -9.55
C ALA A 158 2.29 6.02 -8.03
N ALA A 159 2.70 4.89 -7.44
CA ALA A 159 2.66 4.66 -6.00
C ALA A 159 3.53 5.69 -5.23
N ALA A 160 4.73 5.99 -5.73
CA ALA A 160 5.62 6.98 -5.11
C ALA A 160 5.00 8.38 -5.12
N TYR A 161 4.31 8.77 -6.21
CA TYR A 161 3.58 10.05 -6.25
C TYR A 161 2.38 10.08 -5.28
N ILE A 162 1.66 8.97 -5.12
CA ILE A 162 0.55 8.87 -4.16
C ILE A 162 1.07 9.05 -2.72
N TYR A 163 2.15 8.35 -2.35
CA TYR A 163 2.78 8.53 -1.04
C TYR A 163 3.37 9.93 -0.83
N HIS A 164 3.92 10.54 -1.89
CA HIS A 164 4.38 11.91 -1.81
C HIS A 164 3.24 12.89 -1.55
N PHE A 165 2.10 12.70 -2.21
CA PHE A 165 0.90 13.51 -1.98
C PHE A 165 0.42 13.39 -0.54
N GLU A 166 0.33 12.16 -0.01
CA GLU A 166 -0.03 11.93 1.40
C GLU A 166 0.90 12.69 2.36
N HIS A 167 2.22 12.60 2.13
CA HIS A 167 3.22 13.26 2.95
C HIS A 167 3.03 14.78 2.95
N VAL A 168 2.80 15.39 1.78
CA VAL A 168 2.53 16.83 1.65
C VAL A 168 1.26 17.23 2.41
N VAL A 169 0.17 16.46 2.26
CA VAL A 169 -1.10 16.73 2.95
C VAL A 169 -0.93 16.65 4.47
N ARG A 170 -0.24 15.61 4.99
CA ARG A 170 0.02 15.47 6.43
C ARG A 170 0.82 16.64 6.99
N HIS A 171 1.90 17.02 6.32
CA HIS A 171 2.70 18.17 6.76
C HIS A 171 1.89 19.47 6.77
N HIS A 172 1.05 19.69 5.77
CA HIS A 172 0.21 20.87 5.71
C HIS A 172 -0.80 20.91 6.87
N LEU A 173 -1.46 19.77 7.15
CA LEU A 173 -2.41 19.67 8.26
C LEU A 173 -1.75 19.89 9.63
N ILE A 174 -0.54 19.35 9.84
CA ILE A 174 0.23 19.56 11.06
C ILE A 174 0.63 21.03 11.21
N ALA A 175 1.10 21.67 10.13
CA ALA A 175 1.48 23.08 10.12
C ALA A 175 0.29 24.00 10.45
N VAL A 176 -0.87 23.77 9.82
CA VAL A 176 -2.11 24.52 10.11
C VAL A 176 -2.58 24.28 11.55
N GLY A 177 -2.51 23.04 12.03
CA GLY A 177 -2.87 22.68 13.41
C GLY A 177 -1.94 23.29 14.46
N ALA A 178 -0.65 23.45 14.15
CA ALA A 178 0.33 24.13 15.01
C ALA A 178 0.09 25.65 15.03
N ALA A 179 -0.14 26.27 13.86
CA ALA A 179 -0.46 27.68 13.75
C ALA A 179 -1.75 28.05 14.53
N ASN A 180 -2.81 27.23 14.41
CA ASN A 180 -4.05 27.44 15.16
C ASN A 180 -3.87 27.28 16.68
N ARG A 181 -2.96 26.42 17.14
CA ARG A 181 -2.64 26.28 18.57
C ARG A 181 -1.84 27.45 19.11
N ALA A 182 -0.93 28.01 18.31
CA ALA A 182 -0.17 29.21 18.67
C ALA A 182 -1.09 30.45 18.78
N ASN A 183 -2.10 30.56 17.92
CA ASN A 183 -3.05 31.69 17.94
C ASN A 183 -4.10 31.65 19.06
N ARG A 184 -4.20 30.54 19.82
CA ARG A 184 -5.13 30.36 20.94
C ARG A 184 -4.47 30.51 22.32
N ARG A 185 -3.15 30.72 22.38
CA ARG A 185 -2.40 31.01 23.60
C ARG A 185 -2.10 32.50 23.65
#